data_AF-A0A3D2CTQ0-F1
#
_entry.id   AF-A0A3D2CTQ0-F1
#
_cell.length_a   1.000
_cell.length_b   1.000
_cell.length_c   1.000
_cell.angle_alpha   90.00
_cell.angle_beta   90.00
_cell.angle_gamma   90.00
#
_symmetry.space_group_name_H-M   'P 1'
#
loop_
_entity.id
_entity.type
_entity.pdbx_description
1 polymer ?
#
loop_
_entity_poly.entity_id
_entity_poly.type
_entity_poly.pdbx_seq_one_letter_code
_entity_poly.pdbx_strand_id
1 'polypeptide(L)' 'MKGPPYSISDDDVKQYYVDSYKLSLLKKINLPGGLKGKCDASENIWLLSNI' A
#
# COMPACT_ATOMS: atom_id res chain seq x y z
N MET A 1 2.05 18.67 3.12
CA MET A 1 1.60 17.30 2.80
C MET A 1 0.18 17.36 2.24
N LYS A 2 -0.15 16.69 1.13
CA LYS A 2 -1.53 16.63 0.60
C LYS A 2 -2.07 15.19 0.66
N GLY A 3 -2.64 14.86 1.82
CA GLY A 3 -3.67 13.82 1.98
C GLY A 3 -5.00 14.47 2.39
N PRO A 4 -6.02 13.69 2.82
CA PRO A 4 -6.11 12.25 2.67
C PRO A 4 -6.67 11.79 1.30
N PRO A 5 -6.37 10.54 0.90
CA PRO A 5 -5.44 9.63 1.58
C PRO A 5 -3.97 10.02 1.35
N TYR A 6 -3.09 9.64 2.29
CA TYR A 6 -1.64 9.73 2.11
C TYR A 6 -1.15 8.52 1.32
N SER A 7 -0.10 8.70 0.51
CA SER A 7 0.54 7.58 -0.20
C SER A 7 1.40 6.78 0.77
N ILE A 8 1.24 5.46 0.76
CA ILE A 8 2.04 4.50 1.53
C ILE A 8 2.72 3.58 0.51
N SER A 9 4.05 3.51 0.58
CA SER A 9 4.86 2.66 -0.29
C SER A 9 5.00 1.25 0.28
N ASP A 10 5.48 0.31 -0.55
CA ASP A 10 5.78 -1.05 -0.11
C ASP A 10 6.88 -1.08 0.96
N ASP A 11 7.80 -0.11 0.94
CA ASP A 11 8.88 -0.01 1.93
C ASP A 11 8.38 0.55 3.26
N ASP A 12 7.40 1.47 3.25
CA ASP A 12 6.72 1.90 4.47
C ASP A 12 6.04 0.69 5.14
N VAL A 13 5.31 -0.12 4.37
CA VAL A 13 4.64 -1.33 4.92
C VAL A 13 5.67 -2.27 5.55
N LYS A 14 6.81 -2.52 4.89
CA LYS A 14 7.86 -3.36 5.47
C LYS A 14 8.44 -2.74 6.74
N GLN A 15 8.79 -1.46 6.70
CA GLN A 15 9.40 -0.75 7.82
C GLN A 15 8.55 -0.85 9.10
N TYR A 16 7.22 -0.75 8.96
CA TYR A 16 6.34 -0.73 10.13
C TYR A 16 5.83 -2.10 10.57
N TYR A 17 5.78 -3.12 9.68
CA TYR A 17 5.10 -4.38 9.97
C TYR A 17 5.97 -5.64 9.91
N VAL A 18 7.17 -5.60 9.34
CA VAL A 18 7.97 -6.83 9.12
C VAL A 18 8.40 -7.53 10.41
N ASP A 19 8.60 -6.78 11.49
CA ASP A 19 9.04 -7.35 12.78
C ASP A 19 7.90 -8.05 13.53
N SER A 20 6.64 -7.78 13.18
CA SER A 20 5.45 -8.31 13.85
C SER A 20 4.65 -9.29 13.01
N TYR A 21 4.78 -9.22 11.67
CA TYR A 21 4.00 -10.00 10.74
C TYR A 21 4.84 -10.55 9.61
N LYS A 22 4.47 -11.74 9.15
CA LYS A 22 4.83 -12.19 7.81
C LYS A 22 3.96 -11.44 6.80
N LEU A 23 4.60 -10.69 5.92
CA LEU A 23 3.94 -9.86 4.91
C LEU A 23 3.82 -10.60 3.58
N SER A 24 2.61 -10.62 3.01
CA SER A 24 2.36 -11.15 1.65
C SER A 24 1.56 -10.14 0.83
N LEU A 25 2.14 -9.62 -0.24
CA LEU A 25 1.41 -8.80 -1.21
C LEU A 25 0.53 -9.72 -2.06
N LEU A 26 -0.79 -9.67 -1.83
CA LEU A 26 -1.75 -10.51 -2.56
C LEU A 26 -2.06 -9.95 -3.94
N LYS A 27 -2.15 -8.63 -4.06
CA LYS A 27 -2.47 -7.98 -5.33
C LYS A 27 -1.97 -6.54 -5.36
N LYS A 28 -1.56 -6.11 -6.56
CA LYS A 28 -1.32 -4.72 -6.90
C LYS A 28 -2.16 -4.38 -8.11
N ILE A 29 -3.11 -3.46 -7.94
CA ILE A 29 -4.10 -3.09 -8.94
C ILE A 29 -3.76 -1.66 -9.38
N ASN A 30 -3.48 -1.47 -10.66
CA ASN A 30 -3.42 -0.12 -11.21
C ASN A 30 -4.83 0.50 -11.14
N LEU A 31 -4.97 1.73 -10.64
CA LEU A 31 -6.25 2.44 -10.60
C LEU A 31 -6.35 3.33 -11.85
N PRO A 32 -7.13 2.96 -12.88
CA PRO A 32 -7.28 3.78 -14.07
C PRO A 32 -7.94 5.12 -13.71
N GLY A 33 -7.37 6.23 -14.17
CA GLY A 33 -7.79 7.58 -13.75
C GLY A 33 -7.19 8.05 -12.42
N GLY A 34 -6.41 7.19 -11.75
CA GLY A 34 -5.60 7.57 -10.60
C GLY A 34 -6.41 7.98 -9.37
N LEU A 35 -5.73 8.50 -8.35
CA LEU A 35 -6.36 8.96 -7.12
C LEU A 35 -7.03 10.33 -7.36
N LYS A 36 -8.37 10.35 -7.27
CA LYS A 36 -9.21 11.56 -7.46
C LYS A 36 -8.97 12.27 -8.81
N GLY A 37 -8.51 11.56 -9.85
CA GLY A 37 -8.20 12.16 -11.15
C GLY A 37 -6.95 13.05 -11.17
N LYS A 38 -6.10 12.99 -10.13
CA LYS A 38 -4.99 13.95 -9.94
C LYS A 38 -3.60 13.37 -10.09
N CYS A 39 -3.44 12.09 -9.78
CA CYS A 39 -2.15 11.41 -9.84
C CYS A 39 -2.37 9.93 -10.04
N ASP A 40 -1.45 9.28 -10.75
CA ASP A 40 -1.44 7.83 -10.87
C ASP A 40 -1.40 7.19 -9.49
N ALA A 41 -2.10 6.07 -9.36
CA ALA A 41 -2.21 5.36 -8.10
C ALA A 41 -2.37 3.86 -8.36
N SER A 42 -1.84 3.08 -7.43
CA SER A 42 -2.13 1.66 -7.33
C SER A 42 -2.77 1.34 -5.98
N GLU A 43 -3.70 0.40 -5.99
CA GLU A 43 -4.23 -0.22 -4.78
C GLU A 43 -3.46 -1.51 -4.49
N ASN A 44 -2.88 -1.61 -3.30
CA ASN A 44 -2.10 -2.76 -2.87
C ASN A 44 -2.87 -3.49 -1.77
N ILE A 45 -3.09 -4.80 -1.95
CA ILE A 45 -3.75 -5.66 -0.97
C ILE A 45 -2.70 -6.51 -0.30
N TRP A 46 -2.54 -6.33 1.01
CA TRP A 46 -1.57 -7.06 1.83
C TRP A 46 -2.28 -8.02 2.79
N LEU A 47 -1.75 -9.24 2.89
CA LEU A 47 -2.03 -10.15 3.99
C LEU A 47 -0.91 -10.02 5.02
N LEU A 48 -1.30 -9.69 6.25
CA LEU A 48 -0.45 -9.72 7.43
C LEU A 48 -0.84 -10.96 8.23
N SER A 49 0.07 -11.93 8.36
CA SER A 49 -0.14 -13.11 9.19
C SER A 49 0.86 -13.14 10.33
N ASN A 50 0.51 -13.80 11.42
CA ASN A 50 1.45 -14.05 12.52
C ASN A 50 2.72 -14.72 11.98
N ILE A 51 3.85 -14.40 12.61
CA ILE A 51 5.14 -15.05 12.39
C ILE A 51 5.13 -16.43 13.05
#